data_AF-A0A9P5G7C9-F1
#
_entry.id   AF-A0A9P5G7C9-F1
#
_cell.length_a   1.000
_cell.length_b   1.000
_cell.length_c   1.000
_cell.angle_alpha   90.00
_cell.angle_beta   90.00
_cell.angle_gamma   90.00
#
_symmetry.space_group_name_H-M   'P 1'
#
loop_
_entity.id
_entity.type
_entity.pdbx_description
1 polymer ?
#
loop_
_entity_poly.entity_id
_entity_poly.type
_entity_poly.pdbx_seq_one_letter_code
_entity_poly.pdbx_strand_id
1 'polypeptide(L)'
;MDYKKVSNAVTAFKSSLPLIYSNFSGDLTGITSGLDTVSKFLSNSSTFAQDESQATDVGFLEDLKLLRDMIGSTLELFQRFDRHNGDIKIQQLENRIETSEQKLKTLKTRTDVKSGSELDKVTKTIKADKRAINFHRNRSWLIREAITEEISLHERTQYIITRLVKDWSVDNLKYSELHAENWAAMNNQVANMPNIPE
;
A
#
# COMPACT_ATOMS: atom_id res chain seq x y z
N MET A 1 26.68 -5.85 -6.78
CA MET A 1 27.72 -6.70 -7.40
C MET A 1 27.06 -7.99 -7.86
N ASP A 2 27.33 -8.47 -9.06
CA ASP A 2 26.72 -9.71 -9.56
C ASP A 2 27.52 -10.92 -9.06
N TYR A 3 27.16 -11.43 -7.87
CA TYR A 3 27.90 -12.50 -7.20
C TYR A 3 27.97 -13.77 -8.05
N LYS A 4 26.92 -14.08 -8.82
CA LYS A 4 26.87 -15.25 -9.69
C LYS A 4 27.87 -15.15 -10.84
N LYS A 5 27.95 -14.00 -11.51
CA LYS A 5 28.97 -13.77 -12.56
C LYS A 5 30.39 -13.89 -12.00
N VAL A 6 30.64 -13.34 -10.82
CA VAL A 6 31.96 -13.40 -10.18
C VAL A 6 32.28 -14.84 -9.77
N SER A 7 31.32 -15.59 -9.23
CA SER A 7 31.48 -17.02 -8.88
C SER A 7 31.87 -17.86 -10.10
N ASN A 8 31.21 -17.62 -11.24
CA ASN A 8 31.54 -18.29 -12.50
C ASN A 8 32.96 -17.96 -12.98
N ALA A 9 33.37 -16.69 -12.87
CA ALA A 9 34.72 -16.26 -13.23
C ALA A 9 35.80 -16.92 -12.33
N VAL A 10 35.56 -16.98 -11.01
CA VAL A 10 36.45 -17.66 -10.06
C VAL A 10 36.55 -19.16 -10.36
N THR A 11 35.43 -19.80 -10.70
CA THR A 11 35.39 -21.22 -11.07
C THR A 11 36.16 -21.51 -12.37
N ALA A 12 36.02 -20.63 -13.36
CA ALA A 12 36.77 -20.72 -14.62
C ALA A 12 38.27 -20.52 -14.37
N PHE A 13 38.64 -19.52 -13.56
CA PHE A 13 40.03 -19.27 -13.20
C PHE A 13 40.65 -20.45 -12.45
N LYS A 14 39.96 -20.98 -11.43
CA LYS A 14 40.33 -22.21 -10.70
C LYS A 14 40.65 -23.35 -11.65
N SER A 15 39.80 -23.60 -12.64
CA SER A 15 39.97 -24.68 -13.63
C SER A 15 41.21 -24.49 -14.52
N SER A 16 41.66 -23.25 -14.72
CA SER A 16 42.85 -22.93 -15.50
C SER A 16 44.17 -23.03 -14.72
N LEU A 17 44.12 -23.04 -13.38
CA LEU A 17 45.32 -23.02 -12.53
C LEU A 17 46.30 -24.19 -12.80
N PRO A 18 45.86 -25.45 -13.00
CA PRO A 18 46.79 -26.55 -13.27
C PRO A 18 47.55 -26.39 -14.59
N LEU A 19 46.99 -25.67 -15.56
CA LEU A 19 47.62 -25.40 -16.86
C LEU A 19 48.69 -24.31 -16.75
N ILE A 20 48.51 -23.36 -15.83
CA ILE A 20 49.38 -22.19 -15.64
C ILE A 20 50.53 -22.53 -14.67
N TYR A 21 50.26 -23.32 -13.62
CA TYR A 21 51.18 -23.56 -12.51
C TYR A 21 51.58 -25.04 -12.36
N SER A 22 51.93 -25.70 -13.46
CA SER A 22 52.21 -27.15 -13.51
C SER A 22 53.46 -27.62 -12.74
N ASN A 23 54.37 -26.70 -12.38
CA ASN A 23 55.69 -27.03 -11.81
C ASN A 23 55.77 -27.03 -10.26
N PHE A 24 54.74 -26.52 -9.56
CA PHE A 24 54.72 -26.40 -8.09
C PHE A 24 53.40 -26.98 -7.53
N SER A 25 53.42 -28.25 -7.09
CA SER A 25 52.19 -29.01 -6.83
C SER A 25 51.66 -28.93 -5.38
N GLY A 26 52.50 -28.56 -4.41
CA GLY A 26 52.13 -28.56 -2.98
C GLY A 26 51.04 -27.54 -2.64
N ASP A 27 51.33 -26.26 -2.83
CA ASP A 27 50.44 -25.16 -2.44
C ASP A 27 49.26 -24.95 -3.40
N LEU A 28 49.40 -25.43 -4.65
CA LEU A 28 48.36 -25.29 -5.68
C LEU A 28 47.03 -25.95 -5.25
N THR A 29 47.11 -27.05 -4.50
CA THR A 29 45.93 -27.73 -3.95
C THR A 29 45.21 -26.87 -2.91
N GLY A 30 45.97 -26.22 -2.02
CA GLY A 30 45.43 -25.29 -1.01
C GLY A 30 44.81 -24.05 -1.65
N ILE A 31 45.46 -23.49 -2.67
CA ILE A 31 44.93 -22.34 -3.41
C ILE A 31 43.63 -22.71 -4.14
N THR A 32 43.61 -23.87 -4.81
CA THR A 32 42.43 -24.38 -5.52
C THR A 32 41.25 -24.62 -4.58
N SER A 33 41.53 -25.12 -3.37
CA SER A 33 40.53 -25.29 -2.30
C SER A 33 39.98 -23.94 -1.82
N GLY A 34 40.85 -22.96 -1.61
CA GLY A 34 40.44 -21.59 -1.22
C GLY A 34 39.55 -20.92 -2.26
N LEU A 35 39.88 -21.06 -3.56
CA LEU A 35 39.03 -20.56 -4.64
C LEU A 35 37.66 -21.28 -4.71
N ASP A 36 37.60 -22.55 -4.34
CA ASP A 36 36.35 -23.30 -4.22
C ASP A 36 35.46 -22.73 -3.10
N THR A 37 36.06 -22.44 -1.94
CA THR A 37 35.40 -21.73 -0.84
C THR A 37 34.88 -20.36 -1.29
N VAL A 38 35.68 -19.56 -2.00
CA VAL A 38 35.26 -18.24 -2.49
C VAL A 38 34.10 -18.37 -3.48
N SER A 39 34.14 -19.33 -4.40
CA SER A 39 33.02 -19.58 -5.32
C SER A 39 31.73 -19.98 -4.57
N LYS A 40 31.82 -20.85 -3.56
CA LYS A 40 30.69 -21.23 -2.71
C LYS A 40 30.11 -20.02 -1.96
N PHE A 41 30.96 -19.20 -1.35
CA PHE A 41 30.57 -17.95 -0.69
C PHE A 41 29.80 -17.02 -1.65
N LEU A 42 30.31 -16.82 -2.86
CA LEU A 42 29.69 -15.96 -3.87
C LEU A 42 28.34 -16.52 -4.32
N SER A 43 28.25 -17.84 -4.52
CA SER A 43 26.98 -18.50 -4.86
C SER A 43 25.95 -18.35 -3.74
N ASN A 44 26.33 -18.54 -2.47
CA ASN A 44 25.44 -18.34 -1.32
C ASN A 44 24.98 -16.89 -1.20
N SER A 45 25.89 -15.92 -1.37
CA SER A 45 25.55 -14.48 -1.37
C SER A 45 24.56 -14.12 -2.47
N SER A 46 24.67 -14.78 -3.65
CA SER A 46 23.69 -14.61 -4.73
C SER A 46 22.31 -15.16 -4.33
N THR A 47 22.26 -16.31 -3.67
CA THR A 47 21.00 -16.91 -3.22
C THR A 47 20.34 -16.05 -2.14
N PHE A 48 21.10 -15.59 -1.13
CA PHE A 48 20.55 -14.74 -0.07
C PHE A 48 19.99 -13.43 -0.62
N ALA A 49 20.68 -12.79 -1.56
CA ALA A 49 20.17 -11.57 -2.20
C ALA A 49 18.90 -11.83 -3.01
N GLN A 50 18.78 -13.01 -3.65
CA GLN A 50 17.58 -13.39 -4.38
C GLN A 50 16.40 -13.67 -3.43
N ASP A 51 16.66 -14.39 -2.34
CA ASP A 51 15.65 -14.70 -1.32
C ASP A 51 15.16 -13.43 -0.62
N GLU A 52 16.06 -12.50 -0.28
CA GLU A 52 15.73 -11.19 0.31
C GLU A 52 14.85 -10.35 -0.63
N SER A 53 15.21 -10.30 -1.92
CA SER A 53 14.40 -9.63 -2.93
C SER A 53 13.00 -10.23 -3.01
N GLN A 54 12.90 -11.57 -3.06
CA GLN A 54 11.62 -12.26 -3.14
C GLN A 54 10.77 -12.06 -1.88
N ALA A 55 11.39 -12.11 -0.69
CA ALA A 55 10.71 -11.86 0.58
C ALA A 55 10.15 -10.43 0.63
N THR A 56 10.91 -9.46 0.13
CA THR A 56 10.47 -8.07 0.02
C THR A 56 9.32 -7.91 -0.96
N ASP A 57 9.40 -8.53 -2.14
CA ASP A 57 8.42 -8.42 -3.21
C ASP A 57 7.08 -9.04 -2.86
N VAL A 58 7.09 -10.23 -2.25
CA VAL A 58 5.86 -11.01 -1.94
C VAL A 58 5.30 -10.70 -0.56
N GLY A 59 6.15 -10.30 0.39
CA GLY A 59 5.74 -9.94 1.75
C GLY A 59 5.49 -8.46 1.90
N PHE A 60 6.55 -7.73 2.23
CA PHE A 60 6.49 -6.31 2.60
C PHE A 60 5.78 -5.43 1.57
N LEU A 61 6.11 -5.61 0.29
CA LEU A 61 5.55 -4.78 -0.78
C LEU A 61 4.05 -5.03 -0.99
N GLU A 62 3.59 -6.27 -0.85
CA GLU A 62 2.16 -6.60 -0.96
C GLU A 62 1.36 -6.01 0.21
N ASP A 63 1.90 -6.09 1.44
CA ASP A 63 1.26 -5.46 2.60
C ASP A 63 1.21 -3.92 2.46
N LEU A 64 2.24 -3.30 1.87
CA LEU A 64 2.23 -1.87 1.54
C LEU A 64 1.16 -1.51 0.50
N LYS A 65 1.01 -2.33 -0.55
CA LYS A 65 -0.03 -2.13 -1.58
C LYS A 65 -1.42 -2.24 -0.96
N LEU A 66 -1.64 -3.22 -0.09
CA LEU A 66 -2.89 -3.41 0.63
C LEU A 66 -3.24 -2.20 1.52
N LEU A 67 -2.27 -1.66 2.26
CA LEU A 67 -2.46 -0.44 3.04
C LEU A 67 -2.82 0.76 2.14
N ARG A 68 -2.10 0.94 1.03
CA ARG A 68 -2.39 1.99 0.05
C ARG A 68 -3.82 1.87 -0.48
N ASP A 69 -4.25 0.66 -0.82
CA ASP A 69 -5.59 0.42 -1.38
C ASP A 69 -6.69 0.71 -0.35
N MET A 70 -6.48 0.40 0.94
CA MET A 70 -7.40 0.78 2.02
C MET A 70 -7.52 2.30 2.17
N ILE A 71 -6.40 3.02 2.14
CA ILE A 71 -6.40 4.50 2.19
C ILE A 71 -7.09 5.07 0.96
N GLY A 72 -6.83 4.51 -0.22
CA GLY A 72 -7.49 4.89 -1.47
C GLY A 72 -9.00 4.72 -1.40
N SER A 73 -9.49 3.59 -0.87
CA SER A 73 -10.92 3.34 -0.67
C SER A 73 -11.58 4.42 0.21
N THR A 74 -10.94 4.81 1.31
CA THR A 74 -11.45 5.87 2.19
C THR A 74 -11.44 7.25 1.51
N LEU A 75 -10.44 7.53 0.67
CA LEU A 75 -10.44 8.75 -0.14
C LEU A 75 -11.61 8.77 -1.13
N GLU A 76 -11.87 7.67 -1.82
CA GLU A 76 -13.01 7.54 -2.74
C GLU A 76 -14.35 7.68 -2.03
N LEU A 77 -14.45 7.18 -0.79
CA LEU A 77 -15.63 7.39 0.06
C LEU A 77 -15.88 8.88 0.31
N PHE A 78 -14.85 9.66 0.66
CA PHE A 78 -14.99 11.10 0.87
C PHE A 78 -15.39 11.84 -0.41
N GLN A 79 -14.82 11.47 -1.56
CA GLN A 79 -15.24 12.04 -2.85
C GLN A 79 -16.72 11.75 -3.16
N ARG A 80 -17.19 10.54 -2.84
CA ARG A 80 -18.62 10.17 -2.97
C ARG A 80 -19.49 10.95 -2.00
N PHE A 81 -19.03 11.15 -0.77
CA PHE A 81 -19.74 11.95 0.22
C PHE A 81 -19.95 13.38 -0.25
N ASP A 82 -18.89 14.05 -0.73
CA ASP A 82 -18.95 15.42 -1.23
C ASP A 82 -19.96 15.57 -2.38
N ARG A 83 -20.04 14.58 -3.27
CA ARG A 83 -21.00 14.57 -4.39
C ARG A 83 -22.44 14.33 -3.95
N HIS A 84 -22.66 13.54 -2.89
CA HIS A 84 -23.98 13.04 -2.51
C HIS A 84 -24.57 13.68 -1.25
N ASN A 85 -23.82 14.57 -0.60
CA ASN A 85 -24.29 15.32 0.54
C ASN A 85 -25.55 16.10 0.15
N GLY A 86 -26.66 15.82 0.84
CA GLY A 86 -28.01 16.28 0.46
C GLY A 86 -28.23 17.78 0.69
N ASP A 87 -27.27 18.46 1.28
CA ASP A 87 -27.37 19.85 1.75
C ASP A 87 -27.76 20.81 0.62
N ILE A 88 -27.19 20.66 -0.58
CA ILE A 88 -27.53 21.51 -1.74
C ILE A 88 -29.00 21.33 -2.17
N LYS A 89 -29.50 20.08 -2.18
CA LYS A 89 -30.89 19.79 -2.56
C LYS A 89 -31.88 20.29 -1.50
N ILE A 90 -31.51 20.20 -0.22
CA ILE A 90 -32.31 20.72 0.89
C ILE A 90 -32.45 22.24 0.75
N GLN A 91 -31.35 22.97 0.54
CA GLN A 91 -31.38 24.43 0.32
C GLN A 91 -32.23 24.82 -0.89
N GLN A 92 -32.12 24.10 -2.02
CA GLN A 92 -32.95 24.33 -3.20
C GLN A 92 -34.45 24.15 -2.92
N LEU A 93 -34.82 23.13 -2.14
CA LEU A 93 -36.20 22.88 -1.75
C LEU A 93 -36.71 23.94 -0.76
N GLU A 94 -35.88 24.38 0.18
CA GLU A 94 -36.21 25.45 1.13
C GLU A 94 -36.51 26.77 0.40
N ASN A 95 -35.65 27.17 -0.54
CA ASN A 95 -35.88 28.35 -1.39
C ASN A 95 -37.17 28.24 -2.23
N ARG A 96 -37.46 27.03 -2.75
CA ARG A 96 -38.68 26.78 -3.52
C ARG A 96 -39.93 26.86 -2.65
N ILE A 97 -39.87 26.36 -1.42
CA ILE A 97 -40.94 26.48 -0.42
C ILE A 97 -41.18 27.94 -0.11
N GLU A 98 -40.14 28.72 0.16
CA GLU A 98 -40.26 30.15 0.48
C GLU A 98 -40.98 30.90 -0.66
N THR A 99 -40.54 30.69 -1.90
CA THR A 99 -41.17 31.29 -3.09
C THR A 99 -42.64 30.85 -3.23
N SER A 100 -42.93 29.57 -2.97
CA SER A 100 -44.29 29.03 -3.07
C SER A 100 -45.20 29.55 -1.95
N GLU A 101 -44.66 29.75 -0.74
CA GLU A 101 -45.37 30.32 0.39
C GLU A 101 -45.69 31.81 0.18
N GLN A 102 -44.79 32.57 -0.46
CA GLN A 102 -45.07 33.93 -0.91
C GLN A 102 -46.22 33.97 -1.92
N LYS A 103 -46.19 33.09 -2.95
CA LYS A 103 -47.29 32.95 -3.93
C LYS A 103 -48.61 32.58 -3.27
N LEU A 104 -48.57 31.67 -2.28
CA LEU A 104 -49.75 31.26 -1.52
C LEU A 104 -50.40 32.44 -0.77
N LYS A 105 -49.58 33.31 -0.15
CA LYS A 105 -50.07 34.53 0.53
C LYS A 105 -50.79 35.46 -0.45
N THR A 106 -50.22 35.68 -1.64
CA THR A 106 -50.86 36.50 -2.68
C THR A 106 -52.17 35.90 -3.17
N LEU A 107 -52.22 34.58 -3.43
CA LEU A 107 -53.43 33.90 -3.91
C LEU A 107 -54.56 33.92 -2.88
N LYS A 108 -54.26 33.86 -1.58
CA LYS A 108 -55.26 33.96 -0.50
C LYS A 108 -55.97 35.31 -0.42
N THR A 109 -55.39 36.37 -0.98
CA THR A 109 -56.02 37.71 -1.00
C THR A 109 -56.99 37.90 -2.17
N ARG A 110 -57.05 36.95 -3.11
CA ARG A 110 -57.92 37.00 -4.29
C ARG A 110 -59.16 36.11 -4.07
N THR A 111 -60.34 36.60 -4.45
CA THR A 111 -61.65 35.96 -4.18
C THR A 111 -62.27 35.24 -5.39
N ASP A 112 -61.56 35.15 -6.52
CA ASP A 112 -62.06 34.50 -7.73
C ASP A 112 -61.90 32.97 -7.74
N VAL A 113 -62.80 32.26 -8.42
CA VAL A 113 -62.85 30.79 -8.46
C VAL A 113 -61.58 30.16 -9.06
N LYS A 114 -60.89 30.85 -9.98
CA LYS A 114 -59.60 30.39 -10.54
C LYS A 114 -58.49 30.38 -9.48
N SER A 115 -58.48 31.37 -8.59
CA SER A 115 -57.54 31.43 -7.45
C SER A 115 -57.70 30.24 -6.48
N GLY A 116 -58.88 29.64 -6.36
CA GLY A 116 -59.11 28.44 -5.53
C GLY A 116 -58.39 27.19 -6.05
N SER A 117 -58.40 26.95 -7.37
CA SER A 117 -57.70 25.81 -7.98
C SER A 117 -56.18 25.96 -7.91
N GLU A 118 -55.67 27.18 -8.14
CA GLU A 118 -54.24 27.47 -8.02
C GLU A 118 -53.75 27.37 -6.58
N LEU A 119 -54.58 27.79 -5.61
CA LEU A 119 -54.27 27.68 -4.19
C LEU A 119 -54.10 26.21 -3.74
N ASP A 120 -54.97 25.30 -4.19
CA ASP A 120 -54.82 23.87 -3.89
C ASP A 120 -53.55 23.28 -4.54
N LYS A 121 -53.22 23.67 -5.78
CA LYS A 121 -51.98 23.25 -6.46
C LYS A 121 -50.74 23.70 -5.69
N VAL A 122 -50.63 24.99 -5.34
CA VAL A 122 -49.49 25.53 -4.58
C VAL A 122 -49.38 24.87 -3.21
N THR A 123 -50.51 24.62 -2.53
CA THR A 123 -50.53 23.91 -1.24
C THR A 123 -50.02 22.47 -1.37
N LYS A 124 -50.42 21.75 -2.43
CA LYS A 124 -49.92 20.40 -2.73
C LYS A 124 -48.42 20.40 -3.02
N THR A 125 -47.92 21.37 -3.80
CA THR A 125 -46.49 21.54 -4.06
C THR A 125 -45.71 21.76 -2.76
N ILE A 126 -46.14 22.69 -1.90
CA ILE A 126 -45.47 22.95 -0.62
C ILE A 126 -45.44 21.68 0.26
N LYS A 127 -46.55 20.93 0.32
CA LYS A 127 -46.60 19.66 1.07
C LYS A 127 -45.64 18.62 0.48
N ALA A 128 -45.54 18.51 -0.84
CA ALA A 128 -44.61 17.61 -1.51
C ALA A 128 -43.16 17.99 -1.20
N ASP A 129 -42.84 19.28 -1.25
CA ASP A 129 -41.49 19.79 -0.99
C ASP A 129 -41.07 19.56 0.46
N LYS A 130 -41.96 19.80 1.43
CA LYS A 130 -41.72 19.51 2.85
C LYS A 130 -41.46 18.01 3.09
N ARG A 131 -42.18 17.13 2.40
CA ARG A 131 -41.91 15.67 2.44
C ARG A 131 -40.55 15.33 1.82
N ALA A 132 -40.19 15.95 0.70
CA ALA A 132 -38.91 15.74 0.05
C ALA A 132 -37.73 16.21 0.92
N ILE A 133 -37.88 17.34 1.64
CA ILE A 133 -36.88 17.80 2.61
C ILE A 133 -36.66 16.75 3.71
N ASN A 134 -37.74 16.24 4.32
CA ASN A 134 -37.61 15.21 5.35
C ASN A 134 -36.92 13.95 4.82
N PHE A 135 -37.26 13.52 3.59
CA PHE A 135 -36.57 12.40 2.93
C PHE A 135 -35.07 12.68 2.76
N HIS A 136 -34.69 13.85 2.25
CA HIS A 136 -33.29 14.22 2.07
C HIS A 136 -32.53 14.38 3.38
N ARG A 137 -33.16 14.89 4.44
CA ARG A 137 -32.58 14.97 5.79
C ARG A 137 -32.31 13.58 6.36
N ASN A 138 -33.30 12.68 6.32
CA ASN A 138 -33.14 11.30 6.77
C ASN A 138 -32.03 10.58 5.99
N ARG A 139 -32.00 10.72 4.65
CA ARG A 139 -30.93 10.16 3.82
C ARG A 139 -29.56 10.73 4.19
N SER A 140 -29.46 12.04 4.44
CA SER A 140 -28.17 12.66 4.79
C SER A 140 -27.67 12.20 6.16
N TRP A 141 -28.58 11.98 7.11
CA TRP A 141 -28.23 11.41 8.41
C TRP A 141 -27.70 9.98 8.27
N LEU A 142 -28.39 9.12 7.51
CA LEU A 142 -27.95 7.74 7.25
C LEU A 142 -26.58 7.69 6.55
N ILE A 143 -26.32 8.58 5.58
CA ILE A 143 -25.01 8.65 4.92
C ILE A 143 -23.91 9.05 5.91
N ARG A 144 -24.17 10.03 6.79
CA ARG A 144 -23.20 10.46 7.81
C ARG A 144 -22.92 9.36 8.84
N GLU A 145 -23.95 8.63 9.24
CA GLU A 145 -23.82 7.46 10.12
C GLU A 145 -22.91 6.40 9.48
N ALA A 146 -23.19 5.98 8.24
CA ALA A 146 -22.38 5.00 7.53
C ALA A 146 -20.92 5.44 7.34
N ILE A 147 -20.67 6.72 7.06
CA ILE A 147 -19.30 7.26 6.96
C ILE A 147 -18.59 7.24 8.31
N THR A 148 -19.30 7.55 9.39
CA THR A 148 -18.75 7.53 10.74
C THR A 148 -18.33 6.12 11.14
N GLU A 149 -19.15 5.12 10.80
CA GLU A 149 -18.82 3.70 10.99
C GLU A 149 -17.57 3.31 10.19
N GLU A 150 -17.49 3.72 8.92
CA GLU A 150 -16.33 3.40 8.08
C GLU A 150 -15.05 4.07 8.59
N ILE A 151 -15.10 5.32 9.07
CA ILE A 151 -13.95 6.00 9.68
C ILE A 151 -13.48 5.24 10.92
N SER A 152 -14.41 4.82 11.78
CA SER A 152 -14.09 4.02 12.98
C SER A 152 -13.42 2.69 12.63
N LEU A 153 -13.86 2.04 11.55
CA LEU A 153 -13.20 0.85 11.03
C LEU A 153 -11.80 1.17 10.47
N HIS A 154 -11.66 2.27 9.72
CA HIS A 154 -10.42 2.71 9.13
C HIS A 154 -9.35 3.05 10.19
N GLU A 155 -9.73 3.58 11.36
CA GLU A 155 -8.78 3.83 12.45
C GLU A 155 -8.00 2.57 12.86
N ARG A 156 -8.54 1.37 12.68
CA ARG A 156 -7.81 0.12 12.98
C ARG A 156 -6.68 -0.15 12.00
N THR A 157 -6.73 0.40 10.79
CA THR A 157 -5.67 0.22 9.78
C THR A 157 -4.34 0.84 10.20
N GLN A 158 -4.32 1.78 11.16
CA GLN A 158 -3.08 2.33 11.71
C GLN A 158 -2.14 1.25 12.29
N TYR A 159 -2.71 0.14 12.80
CA TYR A 159 -1.93 -0.97 13.33
C TYR A 159 -1.22 -1.78 12.25
N ILE A 160 -1.72 -1.72 11.00
CA ILE A 160 -1.07 -2.33 9.84
C ILE A 160 0.28 -1.66 9.61
N ILE A 161 0.36 -0.33 9.72
CA ILE A 161 1.62 0.43 9.60
C ILE A 161 2.64 -0.07 10.62
N THR A 162 2.22 -0.21 11.88
CA THR A 162 3.11 -0.67 12.96
C THR A 162 3.60 -2.09 12.70
N ARG A 163 2.71 -3.00 12.29
CA ARG A 163 3.07 -4.37 11.96
C ARG A 163 4.05 -4.42 10.79
N LEU A 164 3.75 -3.69 9.72
CA LEU A 164 4.54 -3.66 8.49
C LEU A 164 5.98 -3.19 8.75
N VAL A 165 6.16 -2.15 9.56
CA VAL A 165 7.51 -1.67 9.93
C VAL A 165 8.25 -2.69 10.80
N LYS A 166 7.56 -3.36 11.73
CA LYS A 166 8.16 -4.40 12.57
C LYS A 166 8.60 -5.60 11.75
N ASP A 167 7.71 -6.13 10.92
CA ASP A 167 7.96 -7.32 10.09
C ASP A 167 9.11 -7.03 9.12
N TRP A 168 9.10 -5.86 8.46
CA TRP A 168 10.21 -5.40 7.61
C TRP A 168 11.54 -5.32 8.35
N SER A 169 11.55 -4.74 9.55
CA SER A 169 12.79 -4.62 10.34
C SER A 169 13.35 -5.98 10.73
N VAL A 170 12.50 -6.95 11.06
CA VAL A 170 12.92 -8.31 11.43
C VAL A 170 13.50 -9.03 10.22
N ASP A 171 12.87 -8.93 9.06
CA ASP A 171 13.36 -9.55 7.83
C ASP A 171 14.71 -8.98 7.40
N ASN A 172 14.87 -7.65 7.43
CA ASN A 172 16.15 -7.02 7.10
C ASN A 172 17.26 -7.42 8.08
N LEU A 173 16.95 -7.51 9.38
CA LEU A 173 17.92 -7.97 10.37
C LEU A 173 18.37 -9.40 10.06
N LYS A 174 17.43 -10.30 9.79
CA LYS A 174 17.69 -11.70 9.45
C LYS A 174 18.62 -11.81 8.23
N TYR A 175 18.33 -11.11 7.13
CA TYR A 175 19.20 -11.18 5.93
C TYR A 175 20.56 -10.54 6.17
N SER A 176 20.63 -9.45 6.95
CA SER A 176 21.90 -8.85 7.36
C SER A 176 22.77 -9.82 8.17
N GLU A 177 22.17 -10.58 9.09
CA GLU A 177 22.86 -11.61 9.88
C GLU A 177 23.38 -12.74 8.97
N LEU A 178 22.55 -13.25 8.06
CA LEU A 178 22.95 -14.27 7.08
C LEU A 178 24.14 -13.81 6.21
N HIS A 179 24.12 -12.56 5.78
CA HIS A 179 25.24 -11.98 5.03
C HIS A 179 26.51 -11.88 5.88
N ALA A 180 26.40 -11.40 7.12
CA ALA A 180 27.54 -11.29 8.03
C ALA A 180 28.16 -12.67 8.36
N GLU A 181 27.33 -13.67 8.64
CA GLU A 181 27.77 -15.04 8.88
C GLU A 181 28.49 -15.63 7.66
N ASN A 182 27.98 -15.40 6.45
CA ASN A 182 28.61 -15.87 5.22
C ASN A 182 29.99 -15.24 5.01
N TRP A 183 30.13 -13.94 5.26
CA TRP A 183 31.42 -13.24 5.20
C TRP A 183 32.41 -13.76 6.25
N ALA A 184 31.95 -13.97 7.49
CA ALA A 184 32.77 -14.54 8.56
C ALA A 184 33.25 -15.96 8.21
N ALA A 185 32.36 -16.80 7.67
CA ALA A 185 32.69 -18.14 7.22
C ALA A 185 33.74 -18.15 6.11
N MET A 186 33.61 -17.26 5.11
CA MET A 186 34.59 -17.11 4.04
C MET A 186 35.96 -16.70 4.59
N ASN A 187 35.99 -15.67 5.46
CA ASN A 187 37.23 -15.15 6.03
C ASN A 187 38.01 -16.24 6.79
N ASN A 188 37.32 -17.04 7.60
CA ASN A 188 37.93 -18.13 8.37
C ASN A 188 38.46 -19.25 7.47
N GLN A 189 37.76 -19.58 6.38
CA GLN A 189 38.19 -20.65 5.47
C GLN A 189 39.37 -20.21 4.57
N VAL A 190 39.36 -18.96 4.10
CA VAL A 190 40.45 -18.38 3.29
C VAL A 190 41.72 -18.16 4.12
N ALA A 191 41.62 -17.95 5.44
CA ALA A 191 42.78 -17.84 6.32
C ALA A 191 43.70 -19.08 6.32
N ASN A 192 43.19 -20.24 5.90
CA ASN A 192 43.97 -21.47 5.77
C ASN A 192 44.69 -21.61 4.41
N MET A 193 44.56 -20.61 3.53
CA MET A 193 45.25 -20.62 2.24
C MET A 193 46.78 -20.47 2.44
N PRO A 194 47.59 -21.07 1.54
CA PRO A 194 49.03 -20.94 1.60
C PRO A 194 49.48 -19.48 1.53
N ASN A 195 50.43 -19.11 2.40
CA ASN A 195 51.11 -17.82 2.34
C ASN A 195 52.33 -17.90 1.41
N ILE A 196 52.80 -16.73 0.97
CA ILE A 196 54.08 -16.64 0.26
C ILE A 196 55.17 -17.15 1.21
N PRO A 197 56.01 -18.13 0.81
CA PRO A 197 57.15 -18.54 1.61
C PRO A 197 58.08 -17.35 1.86
N GLU A 198 58.52 -17.15 3.11
CA GLU A 198 59.57 -16.18 3.46
C GLU A 198 60.92 -16.53 2.80
#